data_AF-A0A2W7MJN5-F1
#
_entry.id   AF-A0A2W7MJN5-F1
#
_cell.length_a   1.000
_cell.length_b   1.000
_cell.length_c   1.000
_cell.angle_alpha   90.00
_cell.angle_beta   90.00
_cell.angle_gamma   90.00
#
_symmetry.space_group_name_H-M   'P 1'
#
loop_
_entity.id
_entity.type
_entity.pdbx_description
1 polymer ?
#
loop_
_entity_poly.entity_id
_entity_poly.type
_entity_poly.pdbx_seq_one_letter_code
_entity_poly.pdbx_strand_id
1 'polypeptide(L)' 'MKSLLIKRKLKLVIEIKRKDMYTKAKQLGLIHPEVVKCSEELDVLLNKYQP' A
#
# COMPACT_ATOMS: atom_id res chain seq x y z
N MET A 1 -2.40 24.00 5.44
CA MET A 1 -3.38 23.29 4.56
C MET A 1 -2.75 22.30 3.58
N LYS A 2 -1.60 22.60 2.93
CA LYS A 2 -0.96 21.67 1.96
C LYS A 2 -0.61 20.28 2.54
N SER A 3 -0.17 20.19 3.80
CA SER A 3 0.21 18.92 4.45
C SER A 3 -0.95 17.94 4.67
N LEU A 4 -2.16 18.45 4.94
CA LEU A 4 -3.38 17.65 5.14
C LEU A 4 -3.86 16.99 3.83
N LEU A 5 -3.75 17.71 2.72
CA LEU A 5 -4.08 17.18 1.39
C LEU A 5 -3.09 16.10 0.95
N ILE A 6 -1.80 16.29 1.24
CA ILE A 6 -0.76 15.29 0.97
C ILE A 6 -1.01 14.03 1.80
N LYS A 7 -1.28 14.16 3.11
CA LYS A 7 -1.65 13.02 3.96
C LYS A 7 -2.90 12.29 3.48
N ARG A 8 -3.95 13.01 3.06
CA ARG A 8 -5.17 12.38 2.51
C ARG A 8 -4.90 11.63 1.20
N LYS A 9 -4.12 12.21 0.28
CA LYS A 9 -3.71 11.52 -0.95
C LYS A 9 -2.89 10.26 -0.63
N LEU A 10 -1.93 10.37 0.28
CA LEU A 10 -1.08 9.23 0.67
C LEU A 10 -1.91 8.11 1.30
N LYS A 11 -2.86 8.45 2.18
CA LYS A 11 -3.81 7.49 2.76
C LYS A 11 -4.65 6.78 1.69
N LEU A 12 -5.14 7.51 0.69
CA LEU A 12 -5.91 6.93 -0.41
C LEU A 12 -5.07 5.94 -1.23
N VAL A 13 -3.82 6.29 -1.53
CA VAL A 13 -2.88 5.42 -2.26
C VAL A 13 -2.58 4.15 -1.45
N ILE A 14 -2.38 4.27 -0.13
CA ILE A 14 -2.19 3.13 0.77
C ILE A 14 -3.41 2.19 0.72
N GLU A 15 -4.63 2.72 0.80
CA GLU A 15 -5.84 1.87 0.77
C GLU A 15 -6.05 1.17 -0.58
N ILE A 16 -5.81 1.87 -1.70
CA ILE A 16 -5.88 1.28 -3.03
C ILE A 16 -4.86 0.15 -3.15
N LYS A 17 -3.62 0.39 -2.73
CA LYS A 17 -2.54 -0.60 -2.85
C LYS A 17 -2.73 -1.79 -1.92
N ARG A 18 -3.33 -1.57 -0.75
CA ARG A 18 -3.72 -2.63 0.18
C ARG A 18 -4.80 -3.54 -0.44
N LYS A 19 -5.80 -2.97 -1.11
CA LYS A 19 -6.81 -3.76 -1.86
C LYS A 19 -6.20 -4.56 -3.00
N ASP A 20 -5.26 -3.97 -3.75
CA ASP A 20 -4.55 -4.67 -4.83
C ASP A 20 -3.74 -5.85 -4.28
N MET A 21 -2.98 -5.64 -3.19
CA MET A 21 -2.22 -6.70 -2.51
C MET A 21 -3.13 -7.84 -2.05
N TYR A 22 -4.28 -7.55 -1.43
CA TYR A 22 -5.24 -8.59 -1.02
C TYR A 22 -5.84 -9.34 -2.21
N THR A 23 -6.10 -8.64 -3.32
CA THR A 23 -6.62 -9.27 -4.55
C THR A 23 -5.59 -10.21 -5.14
N LYS A 24 -4.33 -9.77 -5.26
CA LYS A 24 -3.21 -10.59 -5.72
C LYS A 24 -2.93 -11.76 -4.78
N ALA A 25 -3.00 -11.55 -3.46
CA ALA A 25 -2.84 -12.63 -2.47
C ALA A 25 -3.91 -13.70 -2.63
N LYS A 26 -5.14 -13.31 -2.95
CA LYS A 26 -6.25 -14.25 -3.20
C LYS A 26 -6.10 -15.00 -4.51
N GLN A 27 -5.53 -14.37 -5.55
CA GLN A 27 -5.36 -14.96 -6.88
C GLN A 27 -4.09 -15.83 -7.00
N LEU A 28 -2.99 -15.38 -6.42
CA LEU A 28 -1.63 -15.93 -6.63
C LEU A 28 -1.06 -16.61 -5.38
N GLY A 29 -1.66 -16.37 -4.20
CA GLY A 29 -1.17 -16.82 -2.90
C GLY A 29 -0.28 -15.79 -2.20
N LEU A 30 -0.20 -15.88 -0.87
CA LEU A 30 0.49 -14.91 -0.01
C LEU A 30 2.01 -14.83 -0.24
N ILE A 31 2.62 -15.92 -0.70
CA ILE A 31 4.08 -16.06 -0.90
C ILE A 31 4.47 -15.71 -2.34
N HIS A 32 3.51 -15.36 -3.20
CA HIS A 32 3.82 -15.03 -4.58
C HIS A 32 4.72 -13.79 -4.63
N PRO A 33 5.79 -13.77 -5.45
CA PRO A 33 6.72 -12.64 -5.53
C PRO A 33 6.04 -11.30 -5.77
N GLU A 34 4.94 -11.27 -6.53
CA GLU A 34 4.16 -10.05 -6.75
C GLU A 34 3.43 -9.56 -5.50
N VAL A 35 2.96 -10.46 -4.64
CA VAL A 35 2.28 -10.13 -3.39
C VAL A 35 3.28 -9.63 -2.37
N VAL A 36 4.45 -10.28 -2.30
CA VAL A 36 5.59 -9.85 -1.48
C VAL A 36 6.04 -8.45 -1.91
N LYS A 37 6.27 -8.22 -3.20
CA LYS A 37 6.65 -6.90 -3.73
C LYS A 37 5.58 -5.83 -3.46
N CYS A 38 4.30 -6.17 -3.62
CA CYS A 38 3.20 -5.26 -3.26
C CYS A 38 3.21 -4.93 -1.76
N SER A 39 3.55 -5.89 -0.90
CA SER A 39 3.63 -5.68 0.55
C SER A 39 4.81 -4.77 0.93
N GLU A 40 5.98 -4.95 0.33
CA GLU A 40 7.14 -4.07 0.53
C GLU A 40 6.84 -2.64 0.08
N GLU A 41 6.22 -2.47 -1.08
CA GLU A 41 5.85 -1.16 -1.56
C GLU A 41 4.77 -0.48 -0.71
N LEU A 42 3.88 -1.27 -0.08
CA LEU A 42 2.89 -0.76 0.87
C LEU A 42 3.57 -0.32 2.17
N ASP A 43 4.55 -1.06 2.65
CA ASP A 43 5.33 -0.74 3.85
C ASP A 43 6.11 0.57 3.68
N VAL A 44 6.75 0.79 2.52
CA VAL A 44 7.40 2.07 2.19
C VAL A 44 6.42 3.24 2.20
N LEU A 45 5.18 3.04 1.74
CA LEU A 45 4.15 4.08 1.76
C LEU A 45 3.65 4.36 3.18
N LEU A 46 3.53 3.33 4.02
CA LEU A 46 3.17 3.46 5.43
C LEU A 46 4.25 4.20 6.22
N ASN A 47 5.52 3.87 6.00
CA ASN A 47 6.68 4.55 6.59
C ASN A 47 6.80 6.02 6.12
N LYS A 48 6.26 6.39 4.96
CA LYS A 48 6.14 7.79 4.53
C LYS A 48 4.93 8.51 5.14
N TYR A 49 3.94 7.76 5.62
CA TYR A 49 2.73 8.31 6.22
C TYR A 49 2.87 8.54 7.72
N GLN A 50 3.53 7.62 8.43
CA GLN A 50 3.91 7.77 9.83
C GLN A 50 5.27 8.48 9.91
N PRO A 51 5.34 9.70 10.49
CA PRO A 51 6.61 10.32 10.84
C PRO A 51 7.29 9.61 12.00
#